data_AF-A0A1I0YGM1-F1
#
_entry.id   AF-A0A1I0YGM1-F1
#
_cell.length_a   1.000
_cell.length_b   1.000
_cell.length_c   1.000
_cell.angle_alpha   90.00
_cell.angle_beta   90.00
_cell.angle_gamma   90.00
#
_symmetry.space_group_name_H-M   'P 1'
#
loop_
_entity.id
_entity.type
_entity.pdbx_description
1 polymer ?
#
loop_
_entity_poly.entity_id
_entity_poly.type
_entity_poly.pdbx_seq_one_letter_code
_entity_poly.pdbx_strand_id
1 'polypeptide(L)'
;MQNDPRNAPSLLVSALRHFSRLIQSEMELARAEMSENLSRAGAGVGMLAGAGILALVGLNVLAGALVAYIAQNGLSAGLAALLVGGALLIVALILALVGKGRLTAKAMTPSHTMENLRRDAQEIREATHV
;
A
#
# COMPACT_ATOMS: atom_id res chain seq x y z
N MET A 1 35.47 39.67 -31.35
CA MET A 1 34.88 39.19 -30.08
C MET A 1 34.16 40.37 -29.44
N GLN A 2 32.85 40.51 -29.68
CA GLN A 2 32.06 41.64 -29.17
C GLN A 2 31.40 41.22 -27.84
N ASN A 3 32.03 41.59 -26.72
CA ASN A 3 31.38 41.56 -25.41
C ASN A 3 30.53 42.82 -25.27
N ASP A 4 29.30 42.77 -25.78
CA ASP A 4 28.33 43.86 -25.63
C ASP A 4 27.70 43.76 -24.22
N PRO A 5 27.89 44.76 -23.31
CA PRO A 5 27.36 44.74 -21.94
C PRO A 5 25.82 44.69 -21.87
N ARG A 6 25.15 44.80 -23.03
CA ARG A 6 23.70 44.64 -23.21
C ARG A 6 23.24 43.18 -23.31
N ASN A 7 24.16 42.20 -23.37
CA ASN A 7 23.84 40.78 -23.54
C ASN A 7 23.78 39.97 -22.23
N ALA A 8 24.31 40.48 -21.12
CA ALA A 8 24.18 39.81 -19.82
C ALA A 8 22.71 39.59 -19.39
N PRO A 9 21.78 40.55 -19.62
CA PRO A 9 20.35 40.33 -19.40
C PRO A 9 19.77 39.22 -20.29
N SER A 10 20.16 39.14 -21.57
CA SER A 10 19.59 38.16 -22.50
C SER A 10 20.04 36.73 -22.22
N LEU A 11 21.28 36.54 -21.72
CA LEU A 11 21.78 35.25 -21.25
C LEU A 11 21.06 34.77 -19.98
N LEU A 12 20.83 35.65 -19.01
CA LEU A 12 20.07 35.32 -17.80
C LEU A 12 18.64 34.89 -18.12
N VAL A 13 17.95 35.64 -18.98
CA VAL A 13 16.58 35.31 -19.39
C VAL A 13 16.54 33.98 -20.17
N SER A 14 17.57 33.69 -20.99
CA SER A 14 17.68 32.38 -21.65
C SER A 14 17.94 31.25 -20.65
N ALA A 15 18.87 31.39 -19.71
CA ALA A 15 19.14 30.40 -18.68
C ALA A 15 17.89 30.09 -17.82
N LEU A 16 17.14 31.12 -17.42
CA LEU A 16 15.87 30.96 -16.71
C LEU A 16 14.82 30.22 -17.55
N ARG A 17 14.73 30.51 -18.86
CA ARG A 17 13.86 29.75 -19.76
C ARG A 17 14.27 28.28 -19.89
N HIS A 18 15.56 27.98 -19.95
CA HIS A 18 16.06 26.60 -19.98
C HIS A 18 15.75 25.87 -18.68
N PHE A 19 15.94 26.52 -17.53
CA PHE A 19 15.60 25.97 -16.23
C PHE A 19 14.09 25.70 -16.09
N SER A 20 13.24 26.65 -16.50
CA SER A 20 11.78 26.45 -16.51
C SER A 20 11.35 25.29 -17.40
N ARG A 21 12.00 25.09 -18.56
CA ARG A 21 11.74 23.95 -19.44
C ARG A 21 12.15 22.62 -18.81
N LEU A 22 13.29 22.59 -18.11
CA LEU A 22 13.76 21.40 -17.41
C LEU A 22 12.81 21.00 -16.28
N ILE A 23 12.34 21.97 -15.48
CA ILE A 23 11.34 21.70 -14.43
C ILE A 23 10.05 21.17 -15.05
N GLN A 24 9.58 21.77 -16.15
CA GLN A 24 8.37 21.29 -16.83
C GLN A 24 8.55 19.85 -17.33
N SER A 25 9.68 19.51 -17.94
CA SER A 25 9.94 18.15 -18.40
C SER A 25 10.03 17.14 -17.25
N GLU A 26 10.66 17.52 -16.13
CA GLU A 26 10.76 16.64 -14.97
C GLU A 26 9.37 16.42 -14.32
N MET A 27 8.53 17.46 -14.30
CA MET A 27 7.15 17.34 -13.86
C MET A 27 6.31 16.46 -14.78
N GLU A 28 6.49 16.57 -16.10
CA GLU A 28 5.81 15.71 -17.08
C GLU A 28 6.24 14.25 -16.91
N LEU A 29 7.54 14.01 -16.73
CA LEU A 29 8.09 12.69 -16.49
C LEU A 29 7.58 12.10 -15.16
N ALA A 30 7.65 12.87 -14.07
CA ALA A 30 7.15 12.45 -12.76
C ALA A 30 5.65 12.16 -12.80
N ARG A 31 4.85 12.93 -13.56
CA ARG A 31 3.42 12.64 -13.78
C ARG A 31 3.22 11.36 -14.58
N ALA A 32 4.00 11.11 -15.62
CA ALA A 32 3.94 9.89 -16.40
C ALA A 32 4.27 8.67 -15.54
N GLU A 33 5.36 8.71 -14.78
CA GLU A 33 5.77 7.64 -13.88
C GLU A 33 4.76 7.42 -12.75
N MET A 34 4.23 8.49 -12.15
CA MET A 34 3.18 8.39 -11.14
C MET A 34 1.92 7.74 -11.71
N SER A 35 1.50 8.11 -12.92
CA SER A 35 0.34 7.51 -13.61
C SER A 35 0.55 6.03 -13.87
N GLU A 36 1.73 5.64 -14.35
CA GLU A 36 2.07 4.24 -14.59
C GLU A 36 2.14 3.43 -13.28
N ASN A 37 2.73 3.99 -12.23
CA ASN A 37 2.75 3.40 -10.90
C ASN A 37 1.33 3.23 -10.33
N LEU A 38 0.47 4.22 -10.49
CA LEU A 38 -0.94 4.14 -10.09
C LEU A 38 -1.70 3.07 -10.87
N SER A 39 -1.47 2.98 -12.19
CA SER A 39 -2.09 1.98 -13.04
C SER A 39 -1.70 0.56 -12.63
N ARG A 40 -0.39 0.32 -12.42
CA ARG A 40 0.14 -0.96 -11.96
C ARG A 40 -0.38 -1.33 -10.56
N ALA A 41 -0.37 -0.38 -9.63
CA ALA A 41 -0.92 -0.58 -8.30
C ALA A 41 -2.44 -0.86 -8.36
N GLY A 42 -3.18 -0.12 -9.18
CA GLY A 42 -4.62 -0.29 -9.38
C GLY A 42 -4.97 -1.64 -9.99
N ALA A 43 -4.22 -2.09 -10.99
CA ALA A 43 -4.36 -3.43 -11.56
C ALA A 43 -4.07 -4.52 -10.52
N GLY A 44 -3.01 -4.36 -9.72
CA GLY A 44 -2.70 -5.28 -8.62
C GLY A 44 -3.81 -5.36 -7.57
N VAL A 45 -4.33 -4.21 -7.14
CA VAL A 45 -5.48 -4.15 -6.21
C VAL A 45 -6.72 -4.79 -6.82
N GLY A 46 -6.99 -4.55 -8.10
CA GLY A 46 -8.10 -5.17 -8.82
C GLY A 46 -7.98 -6.70 -8.90
N MET A 47 -6.80 -7.22 -9.21
CA MET A 47 -6.53 -8.66 -9.24
C MET A 47 -6.69 -9.29 -7.85
N LEU A 48 -6.18 -8.65 -6.79
CA LEU A 48 -6.33 -9.13 -5.42
C LEU A 48 -7.80 -9.11 -4.97
N ALA A 49 -8.55 -8.07 -5.32
CA ALA A 49 -9.99 -8.00 -5.06
C ALA A 49 -10.74 -9.12 -5.77
N GLY A 50 -10.47 -9.33 -7.07
CA GLY A 50 -11.06 -10.42 -7.86
C GLY A 50 -10.71 -11.81 -7.30
N ALA A 51 -9.45 -12.03 -6.93
CA ALA A 51 -9.01 -13.27 -6.29
C ALA A 51 -9.71 -13.50 -4.94
N GLY A 52 -9.88 -12.45 -4.13
CA GLY A 52 -10.62 -12.52 -2.87
C GLY A 52 -12.08 -12.90 -3.06
N ILE A 53 -12.77 -12.31 -4.05
CA ILE A 53 -14.16 -12.65 -4.38
C ILE A 53 -14.26 -14.12 -4.83
N LEU A 54 -13.40 -14.56 -5.75
CA LEU A 54 -13.38 -15.94 -6.22
C LEU A 54 -13.07 -16.93 -5.10
N ALA A 55 -12.13 -16.60 -4.22
CA ALA A 55 -11.81 -17.41 -3.05
C ALA A 55 -13.01 -17.53 -2.10
N LEU A 56 -13.75 -16.44 -1.86
CA LEU A 56 -14.97 -16.47 -1.03
C LEU A 56 -16.06 -17.35 -1.66
N VAL A 57 -16.30 -17.23 -2.97
CA VAL A 57 -17.26 -18.07 -3.68
C VAL A 57 -16.85 -19.54 -3.62
N GLY A 58 -15.59 -19.85 -3.95
CA GLY A 58 -15.05 -21.20 -3.89
C GLY A 58 -15.11 -21.80 -2.48
N LEU A 59 -14.81 -21.01 -1.44
CA LEU A 59 -14.92 -21.43 -0.06
C LEU A 59 -16.36 -21.78 0.33
N ASN A 60 -17.35 -21.02 -0.12
CA ASN A 60 -18.77 -21.34 0.13
C ASN A 60 -19.17 -22.66 -0.55
N VAL A 61 -18.75 -22.86 -1.81
CA VAL A 61 -19.02 -24.12 -2.53
C VAL A 61 -18.36 -25.31 -1.82
N LEU A 62 -17.10 -25.18 -1.41
CA LEU A 62 -16.37 -26.22 -0.68
C LEU A 62 -16.98 -26.49 0.70
N ALA A 63 -17.39 -25.46 1.43
CA ALA A 63 -18.06 -25.60 2.71
C ALA A 63 -19.39 -26.36 2.54
N GLY A 64 -20.21 -26.00 1.54
CA GLY A 64 -21.43 -26.71 1.21
C GLY A 64 -21.19 -28.17 0.82
N ALA A 65 -20.17 -28.44 0.02
CA ALA A 65 -19.77 -29.79 -0.35
C ALA A 65 -19.34 -30.62 0.87
N LEU A 66 -18.58 -30.03 1.79
CA LEU A 66 -18.17 -30.69 3.04
C LEU A 66 -19.36 -30.98 3.95
N VAL A 67 -20.30 -30.03 4.08
CA VAL A 67 -21.54 -30.23 4.82
C VAL A 67 -22.34 -31.39 4.22
N ALA A 68 -22.51 -31.41 2.90
CA ALA A 68 -23.21 -32.49 2.20
C ALA A 68 -22.52 -33.85 2.39
N TYR A 69 -21.18 -33.87 2.29
CA TYR A 69 -20.38 -35.07 2.52
C TYR A 69 -20.57 -35.61 3.95
N ILE A 70 -20.44 -34.76 4.98
CA ILE A 70 -20.64 -35.16 6.38
C ILE A 70 -22.08 -35.64 6.60
N ALA A 71 -23.06 -34.96 6.01
CA ALA A 71 -24.46 -35.33 6.15
C ALA A 71 -24.75 -36.73 5.56
N GLN A 72 -24.13 -37.07 4.42
CA GLN A 72 -24.27 -38.40 3.81
C GLN A 72 -23.63 -39.51 4.64
N ASN A 73 -22.69 -39.20 5.53
CA ASN A 73 -22.02 -40.17 6.40
C ASN A 73 -22.74 -40.39 7.74
N GLY A 74 -24.01 -39.96 7.86
CA GLY A 74 -24.88 -40.29 8.98
C GLY A 74 -25.15 -39.15 9.96
N LEU A 75 -24.63 -37.94 9.72
CA LEU A 75 -24.98 -36.76 10.49
C LEU A 75 -26.18 -36.02 9.86
N SER A 76 -27.01 -35.35 10.65
CA SER A 76 -28.06 -34.49 10.07
C SER A 76 -27.42 -33.29 9.38
N ALA A 77 -28.02 -32.82 8.28
CA ALA A 77 -27.51 -31.67 7.53
C ALA A 77 -27.32 -30.41 8.40
N GLY A 78 -28.20 -30.21 9.39
CA GLY A 78 -28.10 -29.10 10.33
C GLY A 78 -26.88 -29.20 11.25
N LEU A 79 -26.59 -30.39 11.81
CA LEU A 79 -25.42 -30.59 12.67
C LEU A 79 -24.12 -30.51 11.87
N ALA A 80 -24.11 -31.05 10.64
CA ALA A 80 -22.98 -30.93 9.73
C ALA A 80 -22.68 -29.45 9.40
N ALA A 81 -23.72 -28.65 9.10
CA ALA A 81 -23.58 -27.23 8.83
C ALA A 81 -23.06 -26.44 10.05
N LEU A 82 -23.54 -26.74 11.26
CA LEU A 82 -23.06 -26.11 12.48
C LEU A 82 -21.59 -26.44 12.77
N LEU A 83 -21.16 -27.69 12.55
CA LEU A 83 -19.76 -28.09 12.73
C LEU A 83 -18.83 -27.37 11.75
N VAL A 84 -19.14 -27.44 10.46
CA VAL A 84 -18.32 -26.81 9.41
C VAL A 84 -18.31 -25.29 9.55
N GLY A 85 -19.48 -24.69 9.76
CA GLY A 85 -19.62 -23.25 9.98
C GLY A 85 -18.87 -22.79 11.24
N GLY A 86 -18.99 -23.53 12.35
CA GLY A 86 -18.27 -23.25 13.59
C GLY A 86 -16.75 -23.31 13.40
N ALA A 87 -16.24 -24.32 12.70
CA ALA A 87 -14.81 -24.42 12.38
C ALA A 87 -14.33 -23.23 11.52
N LEU A 88 -15.09 -22.84 10.50
CA LEU A 88 -14.76 -21.68 9.66
C LEU A 88 -14.78 -20.37 10.45
N LEU A 89 -15.72 -20.19 11.39
CA LEU A 89 -15.76 -19.02 12.27
C LEU A 89 -14.53 -18.93 13.18
N ILE A 90 -14.05 -20.06 13.71
CA ILE A 90 -12.81 -20.09 14.51
C ILE A 90 -11.62 -19.65 13.65
N VAL A 91 -11.48 -20.20 12.43
CA VAL A 91 -10.42 -19.80 11.50
C VAL A 91 -10.53 -18.30 11.15
N ALA A 92 -11.73 -17.81 10.86
CA ALA A 92 -11.98 -16.41 10.55
C ALA A 92 -11.59 -15.49 11.72
N LEU A 93 -11.92 -15.87 12.96
CA LEU A 93 -11.55 -15.12 14.16
C LEU A 93 -10.03 -15.05 14.32
N ILE A 94 -9.31 -16.17 14.14
CA ILE A 94 -7.84 -16.19 14.21
C ILE A 94 -7.23 -15.28 13.14
N LEU A 95 -7.69 -15.40 11.90
CA LEU A 95 -7.22 -14.55 10.80
C LEU A 95 -7.51 -13.07 11.05
N ALA A 96 -8.68 -12.73 11.60
CA ALA A 96 -9.03 -11.35 11.94
C ALA A 96 -8.10 -10.80 13.05
N LEU A 97 -7.82 -11.58 14.09
CA LEU A 97 -6.92 -11.18 15.18
C LEU A 97 -5.47 -11.00 14.69
N VAL A 98 -4.96 -11.95 13.89
CA VAL A 98 -3.62 -11.86 13.29
C VAL A 98 -3.53 -10.68 12.33
N GLY A 99 -4.53 -10.51 11.47
CA GLY A 99 -4.62 -9.38 10.53
C GLY A 99 -4.62 -8.05 11.25
N LYS A 100 -5.44 -7.90 12.31
CA LYS A 100 -5.47 -6.70 13.15
C LYS A 100 -4.11 -6.42 13.81
N GLY A 101 -3.41 -7.46 14.25
CA GLY A 101 -2.06 -7.35 14.79
C GLY A 101 -1.05 -6.81 13.78
N ARG A 102 -1.15 -7.24 12.52
CA ARG A 102 -0.26 -6.80 11.43
C ARG A 102 -0.57 -5.39 10.92
N LEU A 103 -1.82 -4.96 11.02
CA LEU A 103 -2.27 -3.62 10.61
C LEU A 103 -2.20 -2.58 11.74
N THR A 104 -1.75 -2.96 12.93
CA THR A 104 -1.58 -2.01 14.03
C THR A 104 -0.53 -0.96 13.69
N ALA A 105 -0.81 0.32 13.98
CA ALA A 105 0.09 1.44 13.73
C ALA A 105 1.50 1.24 14.27
N LYS A 106 1.65 0.50 15.39
CA LYS A 106 2.96 0.13 15.98
C LYS A 106 3.80 -0.80 15.09
N ALA A 107 3.18 -1.59 14.22
CA ALA A 107 3.85 -2.43 13.22
C ALA A 107 4.15 -1.66 11.92
N MET A 108 3.46 -0.54 11.68
CA MET A 108 3.64 0.34 10.52
C MET A 108 4.52 1.57 10.80
N THR A 109 4.83 1.89 12.06
CA THR A 109 5.86 2.85 12.39
C THR A 109 7.23 2.21 12.16
N PRO A 110 8.07 2.71 11.23
CA PRO A 110 9.43 2.23 11.09
C PRO A 110 10.18 2.56 12.38
N SER A 111 10.45 1.54 13.20
CA SER A 111 11.06 1.69 14.52
C SER A 111 12.39 2.43 14.44
N HIS A 112 13.20 2.12 13.43
CA HIS A 112 14.51 2.72 13.21
C HIS A 112 14.44 4.17 12.70
N THR A 113 13.51 4.50 11.80
CA THR A 113 13.37 5.87 11.28
C THR A 113 12.87 6.81 12.38
N MET A 114 11.94 6.35 13.22
CA MET A 114 11.43 7.15 14.33
C MET A 114 12.47 7.39 15.43
N GLU A 115 13.38 6.42 15.65
CA GLU A 115 14.46 6.53 16.63
C GLU A 115 15.55 7.51 16.17
N ASN A 116 15.92 7.47 14.88
CA ASN A 116 16.87 8.43 14.29
C ASN A 116 16.29 9.85 14.27
N LEU A 117 15.03 10.03 13.88
CA LEU A 117 14.36 11.35 13.93
C LEU A 117 14.28 11.91 15.36
N ARG A 118 14.18 11.06 16.38
CA ARG A 118 14.20 11.49 17.79
C ARG A 118 15.59 11.93 18.24
N ARG A 119 16.65 11.22 17.83
CA ARG A 119 18.04 11.63 18.08
C ARG A 119 18.36 12.95 17.41
N ASP A 120 18.04 13.09 16.13
CA ASP A 120 18.29 14.33 15.37
C ASP A 120 17.55 15.53 16.01
N ALA A 121 16.32 15.32 16.48
CA ALA A 121 15.56 16.35 17.19
C ALA A 121 16.11 16.70 18.58
N GLN A 122 16.75 15.74 19.27
CA GLN A 122 17.41 15.98 20.55
C GLN A 122 18.73 16.75 20.35
N GLU A 123 19.54 16.40 19.36
CA GLU A 123 20.78 17.12 19.04
C GLU A 123 20.52 18.58 18.66
N ILE A 124 19.46 18.86 17.89
CA ILE A 124 19.06 20.24 17.54
C ILE A 124 18.60 21.01 18.79
N ARG A 125 17.87 20.37 19.71
CA ARG A 125 17.42 21.00 20.97
C ARG A 125 18.59 21.32 21.89
N GLU A 126 19.57 20.44 21.99
CA GLU A 126 20.79 20.64 22.77
C GLU A 126 21.67 21.75 22.17
N ALA A 127 21.80 21.81 20.84
CA ALA A 127 22.53 22.87 20.13
C ALA A 127 21.85 24.26 20.22
N THR A 128 20.55 24.32 20.51
CA THR A 128 19.80 25.57 20.67
C THR A 128 19.83 26.10 22.11
N HIS A 129 20.30 25.31 23.07
CA HIS A 129 20.35 25.66 24.49
C HIS A 129 21.75 26.06 25.00
N VAL A 130 22.67 26.36 24.09
CA VAL A 130 23.98 27.00 24.34
C VAL A 130 23.92 28.46 23.93
#